data_AF-A0A917A4H2-F1
#
_entry.id   AF-A0A917A4H2-F1
#
_cell.length_a   1.000
_cell.length_b   1.000
_cell.length_c   1.000
_cell.angle_alpha   90.00
_cell.angle_beta   90.00
_cell.angle_gamma   90.00
#
_symmetry.space_group_name_H-M   'P 1'
#
loop_
_entity.id
_entity.type
_entity.pdbx_description
1 polymer ?
#
loop_
_entity_poly.entity_id
_entity_poly.type
_entity_poly.pdbx_seq_one_letter_code
_entity_poly.pdbx_strand_id
1 'polypeptide(L)'
;MEIRRKKGKWFDETGAELSPDEIRGIIAQIHEDLEEDLADTGFEGMIKTVAKKAIKYAPHIVRYDMADSEETDQNSEAIDDLQEELADKREEIKDIEEELKELQGELERLIEEKETLEEECLRLQDELAKLKG
;
A
#
# COMPACT_ATOMS: atom_id res chain seq x y z
N MET A 1 -8.16 -1.87 -33.40
CA MET A 1 -9.57 -1.44 -33.25
C MET A 1 -9.64 -0.08 -32.57
N GLU A 2 -10.41 0.88 -33.09
CA GLU A 2 -10.61 2.21 -32.44
C GLU A 2 -11.86 2.20 -31.54
N ILE A 3 -11.71 2.44 -30.24
CA ILE A 3 -12.82 2.35 -29.28
C ILE A 3 -13.26 3.74 -28.76
N ARG A 4 -14.53 4.08 -28.88
CA ARG A 4 -15.07 5.41 -28.53
C ARG A 4 -16.05 5.34 -27.37
N ARG A 5 -15.98 6.33 -26.47
CA ARG A 5 -16.93 6.44 -25.36
C ARG A 5 -17.92 7.58 -25.57
N LYS A 6 -19.22 7.28 -25.53
CA LYS A 6 -20.30 8.28 -25.69
C LYS A 6 -21.39 8.06 -24.65
N LYS A 7 -21.68 9.08 -23.83
CA LYS A 7 -22.71 9.05 -22.77
C LYS A 7 -22.60 7.84 -21.83
N GLY A 8 -21.37 7.43 -21.49
CA GLY A 8 -21.11 6.32 -20.57
C GLY A 8 -21.09 4.92 -21.20
N LYS A 9 -21.43 4.80 -22.50
CA LYS A 9 -21.35 3.54 -23.26
C LYS A 9 -20.10 3.53 -24.15
N TRP A 10 -19.56 2.35 -24.39
CA TRP A 10 -18.37 2.11 -25.19
C TRP A 10 -18.79 1.57 -26.55
N PHE A 11 -18.16 2.04 -27.61
CA PHE A 11 -18.49 1.69 -28.98
C PHE A 11 -17.22 1.33 -29.74
N ASP A 12 -17.30 0.36 -30.63
CA ASP A 12 -16.22 0.04 -31.56
C ASP A 12 -16.14 1.06 -32.72
N GLU A 13 -15.23 0.81 -33.66
CA GLU A 13 -15.03 1.61 -34.87
C GLU A 13 -16.21 1.56 -35.85
N THR A 14 -17.07 0.55 -35.73
CA THR A 14 -18.30 0.39 -36.53
C THR A 14 -19.51 1.10 -35.90
N GLY A 15 -19.36 1.55 -34.64
CA GLY A 15 -20.42 2.18 -33.85
C GLY A 15 -21.31 1.18 -33.10
N ALA A 16 -20.93 -0.10 -33.03
CA ALA A 16 -21.58 -1.11 -32.21
C ALA A 16 -21.19 -0.94 -30.74
N GLU A 17 -22.16 -1.09 -29.82
CA GLU A 17 -21.91 -0.98 -28.38
C GLU A 17 -21.14 -2.21 -27.90
N LEU A 18 -20.02 -1.99 -27.22
CA LEU A 18 -19.19 -3.05 -26.64
C LEU A 18 -19.89 -3.64 -25.42
N SER A 19 -19.82 -4.96 -25.33
CA SER A 19 -20.28 -5.71 -24.18
C SER A 19 -19.43 -5.41 -22.93
N PRO A 20 -19.98 -5.61 -21.73
CA PRO A 20 -19.22 -5.48 -20.49
C PRO A 20 -17.97 -6.38 -20.43
N ASP A 21 -17.97 -7.51 -21.12
CA ASP A 21 -16.85 -8.44 -21.18
C ASP A 21 -15.73 -7.90 -22.07
N GLU A 22 -16.07 -7.34 -23.22
CA GLU A 22 -15.10 -6.67 -24.10
C GLU A 22 -14.49 -5.44 -23.41
N ILE A 23 -15.31 -4.63 -22.73
CA ILE A 23 -14.84 -3.47 -21.96
C ILE A 23 -13.87 -3.92 -20.85
N ARG A 24 -14.14 -5.04 -20.18
CA ARG A 24 -13.25 -5.59 -19.15
C ARG A 24 -11.92 -6.05 -19.75
N GLY A 25 -11.95 -6.75 -20.88
CA GLY A 25 -10.74 -7.17 -21.59
C GLY A 25 -9.87 -5.98 -22.01
N ILE A 26 -10.49 -4.92 -22.53
CA ILE A 26 -9.80 -3.68 -22.91
C ILE A 26 -9.14 -2.99 -21.71
N ILE A 27 -9.82 -2.93 -20.56
CA ILE A 27 -9.28 -2.31 -19.34
C ILE A 27 -8.13 -3.15 -18.76
N ALA A 28 -8.24 -4.48 -18.84
CA ALA A 28 -7.19 -5.40 -18.39
C ALA A 28 -5.91 -5.20 -19.22
N GLN A 29 -6.02 -5.14 -20.55
CA GLN A 29 -4.85 -4.93 -21.41
C GLN A 29 -4.15 -3.60 -21.14
N ILE A 30 -4.89 -2.48 -21.01
CA ILE A 30 -4.26 -1.20 -20.67
C ILE A 30 -3.50 -1.28 -19.35
N HIS A 31 -4.06 -2.04 -18.39
CA HIS A 31 -3.44 -2.20 -17.09
C HIS A 31 -2.15 -3.01 -17.17
N GLU A 32 -2.12 -4.03 -18.03
CA GLU A 32 -0.96 -4.87 -18.31
C GLU A 32 0.12 -4.13 -19.09
N ASP A 33 -0.22 -3.44 -20.17
CA ASP A 33 0.74 -2.61 -20.93
C ASP A 33 1.39 -1.55 -20.03
N LEU A 34 0.61 -0.96 -19.11
CA LEU A 34 1.14 -0.03 -18.11
C LEU A 34 2.03 -0.71 -17.09
N GLU A 35 1.75 -1.96 -16.72
CA GLU A 35 2.53 -2.72 -15.75
C GLU A 35 3.89 -3.11 -16.34
N GLU A 36 3.92 -3.60 -17.58
CA GLU A 36 5.15 -3.90 -18.32
C GLU A 36 6.05 -2.65 -18.47
N ASP A 37 5.47 -1.51 -18.87
CA ASP A 37 6.21 -0.25 -19.06
C ASP A 37 6.69 0.39 -17.74
N LEU A 38 6.12 0.00 -16.59
CA LEU A 38 6.35 0.65 -15.29
C LEU A 38 7.02 -0.24 -14.25
N ALA A 39 7.21 -1.53 -14.54
CA ALA A 39 7.83 -2.52 -13.66
C ALA A 39 9.17 -2.05 -13.06
N ASP A 40 9.98 -1.32 -13.83
CA ASP A 40 11.30 -0.84 -13.40
C ASP A 40 11.28 0.53 -12.69
N THR A 41 10.10 1.15 -12.52
CA THR A 41 9.99 2.54 -12.04
C THR A 41 9.54 2.66 -10.58
N GLY A 42 8.97 1.61 -9.99
CA GLY A 42 8.40 1.63 -8.64
C GLY A 42 7.13 2.49 -8.48
N PHE A 43 6.56 2.99 -9.59
CA PHE A 43 5.36 3.84 -9.59
C PHE A 43 4.07 3.11 -10.02
N GLU A 44 4.12 1.79 -10.19
CA GLU A 44 3.01 0.97 -10.70
C GLU A 44 1.68 1.25 -9.99
N GLY A 45 1.67 1.26 -8.65
CA GLY A 45 0.44 1.49 -7.88
C GLY A 45 -0.18 2.88 -8.09
N MET A 46 0.67 3.90 -8.21
CA MET A 46 0.23 5.28 -8.41
C MET A 46 -0.29 5.48 -9.84
N ILE A 47 0.39 4.91 -10.82
CA ILE A 47 -0.01 5.04 -12.23
C ILE A 47 -1.20 4.16 -12.56
N LYS A 48 -1.34 2.96 -12.00
CA LYS A 48 -2.59 2.16 -12.08
C LYS A 48 -3.79 2.94 -11.57
N THR A 49 -3.62 3.70 -10.48
CA THR A 49 -4.68 4.57 -9.92
C THR A 49 -4.98 5.75 -10.84
N VAL A 50 -3.95 6.40 -11.39
CA VAL A 50 -4.11 7.52 -12.33
C VAL A 50 -4.71 7.05 -13.65
N ALA A 51 -4.32 5.90 -14.18
CA ALA A 51 -4.82 5.29 -15.40
C ALA A 51 -6.28 4.85 -15.25
N LYS A 52 -6.65 4.17 -14.16
CA LYS A 52 -8.06 3.87 -13.84
C LYS A 52 -8.92 5.13 -13.80
N LYS A 53 -8.39 6.20 -13.20
CA LYS A 53 -9.06 7.51 -13.16
C LYS A 53 -9.12 8.13 -14.56
N ALA A 54 -8.03 8.08 -15.32
CA ALA A 54 -7.96 8.60 -16.68
C ALA A 54 -8.93 7.86 -17.60
N ILE A 55 -8.95 6.53 -17.64
CA ILE A 55 -9.92 5.72 -18.40
C ILE A 55 -11.37 6.03 -17.99
N LYS A 56 -11.61 6.24 -16.69
CA LYS A 56 -12.93 6.64 -16.17
C LYS A 56 -13.36 8.02 -16.64
N TYR A 57 -12.45 8.93 -16.99
CA TYR A 57 -12.77 10.31 -17.39
C TYR A 57 -12.34 10.70 -18.82
N ALA A 58 -11.59 9.84 -19.52
CA ALA A 58 -11.06 10.09 -20.86
C ALA A 58 -12.16 9.77 -21.89
N PRO A 59 -12.43 10.70 -22.83
CA PRO A 59 -13.51 10.52 -23.78
C PRO A 59 -13.11 9.72 -25.05
N HIS A 60 -11.82 9.42 -25.30
CA HIS A 60 -11.40 8.94 -26.63
C HIS A 60 -10.28 7.89 -26.63
N ILE A 61 -10.55 6.74 -27.28
CA ILE A 61 -9.67 5.76 -27.92
C ILE A 61 -8.81 4.85 -27.02
N VAL A 62 -9.19 3.58 -26.96
CA VAL A 62 -8.35 2.44 -26.55
C VAL A 62 -8.18 1.49 -27.75
N ARG A 63 -7.01 0.87 -27.92
CA ARG A 63 -6.75 -0.20 -28.90
C ARG A 63 -6.75 -1.55 -28.20
N TYR A 64 -7.20 -2.59 -28.91
CA TYR A 64 -7.36 -3.95 -28.39
C TYR A 64 -6.73 -4.94 -29.38
N ASP A 65 -5.88 -5.83 -28.89
CA ASP A 65 -5.35 -7.01 -29.59
C ASP A 65 -5.77 -8.25 -28.78
N MET A 66 -6.28 -9.29 -29.47
CA MET A 66 -6.70 -10.55 -28.83
C MET A 66 -5.58 -11.58 -28.92
N ALA A 67 -4.90 -11.84 -27.81
CA ALA A 67 -4.13 -13.05 -27.59
C ALA A 67 -4.19 -13.42 -26.09
N ASP A 68 -4.20 -14.73 -25.82
CA ASP A 68 -3.79 -15.37 -24.57
C ASP A 68 -4.84 -15.51 -23.43
N SER A 69 -5.40 -16.74 -23.32
CA SER A 69 -6.30 -17.18 -22.25
C SER A 69 -5.63 -18.15 -21.26
N GLU A 70 -4.29 -18.20 -21.22
CA GLU A 70 -3.52 -19.04 -20.27
C GLU A 70 -2.91 -18.22 -19.11
N GLU A 71 -2.82 -16.89 -19.24
CA GLU A 71 -2.24 -15.97 -18.24
C GLU A 71 -3.16 -15.66 -17.05
N THR A 72 -4.46 -15.92 -17.17
CA THR A 72 -5.44 -15.54 -16.14
C THR A 72 -5.38 -16.42 -14.89
N ASP A 73 -4.95 -17.67 -15.00
CA ASP A 73 -4.91 -18.61 -13.86
C ASP A 73 -3.63 -18.40 -13.01
N GLN A 74 -2.50 -18.09 -13.64
CA GLN A 74 -1.24 -17.77 -12.93
C GLN A 74 -1.35 -16.47 -12.13
N ASN A 75 -2.08 -15.49 -12.66
CA ASN A 75 -2.35 -14.23 -11.97
C ASN A 75 -3.24 -14.39 -10.73
N SER A 76 -4.09 -15.43 -10.66
CA SER A 76 -4.91 -15.69 -9.47
C SER A 76 -4.08 -16.25 -8.32
N GLU A 77 -3.18 -17.20 -8.59
CA GLU A 77 -2.30 -17.79 -7.57
C GLU A 77 -1.34 -16.73 -6.99
N ALA A 78 -0.76 -15.89 -7.85
CA ALA A 78 0.10 -14.79 -7.40
C ALA A 78 -0.63 -13.76 -6.51
N ILE A 79 -1.93 -13.53 -6.75
CA ILE A 79 -2.75 -12.65 -5.91
C ILE A 79 -3.00 -13.27 -4.54
N ASP A 80 -3.24 -14.57 -4.47
CA ASP A 80 -3.48 -15.27 -3.20
C ASP A 80 -2.19 -15.31 -2.35
N ASP A 81 -1.03 -15.58 -2.97
CA ASP A 81 0.28 -15.54 -2.30
C ASP A 81 0.59 -14.15 -1.73
N LEU A 82 0.33 -13.09 -2.51
CA LEU A 82 0.53 -11.71 -2.05
C LEU A 82 -0.44 -11.32 -0.93
N GLN A 83 -1.64 -11.89 -0.89
CA GLN A 83 -2.59 -11.67 0.20
C GLN A 83 -2.13 -12.34 1.50
N GLU A 84 -1.55 -13.54 1.40
CA GLU A 84 -0.96 -14.25 2.54
C GLU A 84 0.25 -13.48 3.07
N GLU A 85 1.19 -13.08 2.21
CA GLU A 85 2.35 -12.27 2.62
C GLU A 85 1.91 -10.95 3.28
N LEU A 86 0.88 -10.30 2.75
CA LEU A 86 0.33 -9.08 3.32
C LEU A 86 -0.37 -9.30 4.67
N ALA A 87 -0.93 -10.48 4.91
CA ALA A 87 -1.47 -10.86 6.21
C ALA A 87 -0.35 -11.07 7.23
N ASP A 88 0.70 -11.82 6.86
CA ASP A 88 1.87 -12.06 7.70
C ASP A 88 2.58 -10.76 8.08
N LYS A 89 2.78 -9.86 7.11
CA LYS A 89 3.38 -8.54 7.38
C LYS A 89 2.53 -7.67 8.30
N ARG A 90 1.21 -7.81 8.27
CA ARG A 90 0.33 -7.09 9.21
C ARG A 90 0.46 -7.63 10.63
N GLU A 91 0.63 -8.94 10.79
CA GLU A 91 0.88 -9.54 12.10
C GLU A 91 2.24 -9.10 12.64
N GLU A 92 3.29 -9.15 11.82
CA GLU A 92 4.63 -8.69 12.20
C GLU A 92 4.64 -7.21 12.63
N ILE A 93 3.92 -6.33 11.91
CA ILE A 93 3.77 -4.92 12.30
C ILE A 93 3.08 -4.79 13.65
N LYS A 94 2.03 -5.57 13.91
CA LYS A 94 1.28 -5.53 15.15
C LYS A 94 2.14 -5.96 16.34
N ASP A 95 2.97 -6.98 16.18
CA ASP A 95 3.91 -7.43 17.22
C ASP A 95 4.96 -6.36 17.53
N ILE A 96 5.51 -5.71 16.50
CA ILE A 96 6.45 -4.59 16.67
C ILE A 96 5.79 -3.40 17.40
N GLU A 97 4.54 -3.09 17.10
CA GLU A 97 3.79 -2.03 17.78
C GLU A 97 3.58 -2.35 19.28
N GLU A 98 3.34 -3.61 19.62
CA GLU A 98 3.22 -4.08 21.00
C GLU A 98 4.58 -3.97 21.74
N GLU A 99 5.67 -4.42 21.13
CA GLU A 99 7.03 -4.30 21.71
C GLU A 99 7.44 -2.84 21.92
N LEU A 100 7.16 -1.95 20.95
CA LEU A 100 7.44 -0.52 21.09
C LEU A 100 6.69 0.10 22.28
N LYS A 101 5.45 -0.31 22.52
CA LYS A 101 4.66 0.17 23.64
C LYS A 101 5.21 -0.31 24.99
N GLU A 102 5.70 -1.54 25.05
CA GLU A 102 6.36 -2.07 26.25
C GLU A 102 7.65 -1.32 26.55
N LEU A 103 8.50 -1.08 25.53
CA LEU A 103 9.73 -0.32 25.66
C LEU A 103 9.49 1.13 26.10
N GLN A 104 8.43 1.77 25.60
CA GLN A 104 8.02 3.10 26.06
C GLN A 104 7.65 3.10 27.55
N GLY A 105 6.88 2.10 28.00
CA GLY A 105 6.53 1.97 29.41
C GLY A 105 7.72 1.62 30.31
N GLU A 106 8.73 0.91 29.80
CA GLU A 106 10.00 0.71 30.52
C GLU A 106 10.83 1.99 30.61
N LEU A 107 10.91 2.76 29.53
CA LEU A 107 11.61 4.04 29.52
C LEU A 107 10.99 5.03 30.53
N GLU A 108 9.67 5.13 30.60
CA GLU A 108 8.98 5.97 31.58
C GLU A 108 9.32 5.55 33.03
N ARG A 109 9.30 4.25 33.33
CA ARG A 109 9.69 3.74 34.65
C ARG A 109 11.14 4.06 35.01
N LEU A 110 12.06 3.93 34.05
CA LEU A 110 13.47 4.27 34.27
C LEU A 110 13.69 5.76 34.50
N ILE A 111 12.89 6.62 33.86
CA ILE A 111 12.92 8.07 34.11
C ILE A 111 12.47 8.36 35.54
N GLU A 112 11.36 7.77 35.99
CA GLU A 112 10.87 7.93 37.38
C GLU A 112 11.86 7.41 38.42
N GLU A 113 12.49 6.25 38.16
CA GLU A 113 13.53 5.69 39.03
C GLU A 113 14.75 6.61 39.11
N LYS A 114 15.19 7.16 37.97
CA LYS A 114 16.29 8.12 37.92
C LYS A 114 16.00 9.38 38.73
N GLU A 115 14.81 9.96 38.58
CA GLU A 115 14.40 11.16 39.34
C GLU A 115 14.39 10.87 40.85
N THR A 116 13.85 9.72 41.26
CA THR A 116 13.83 9.28 42.67
C THR A 116 15.25 9.15 43.24
N LEU A 117 16.16 8.55 42.48
CA LEU A 117 17.57 8.40 42.91
C LEU A 117 18.30 9.75 42.98
N GLU A 118 18.00 10.67 42.07
CA GLU A 118 18.55 12.04 42.09
C GLU A 118 18.10 12.79 43.35
N GLU A 119 16.82 12.69 43.73
CA GLU A 119 16.29 13.26 44.98
C GLU A 119 16.95 12.64 46.23
N GLU A 120 17.10 11.31 46.25
CA GLU A 120 17.76 10.62 47.36
C GLU A 120 19.24 11.01 47.48
N CYS A 121 19.94 11.15 46.37
CA CYS A 121 21.33 11.62 46.34
C CYS A 121 21.46 13.03 46.93
N LEU A 122 20.56 13.96 46.56
CA LEU A 122 20.54 15.31 47.12
C LEU A 122 20.29 15.28 48.63
N ARG A 123 19.31 14.49 49.09
CA ARG A 123 19.01 14.31 50.53
C ARG A 123 20.23 13.81 51.31
N LEU A 124 20.92 12.79 50.79
CA LEU A 124 22.11 12.23 51.43
C LEU A 124 23.28 13.22 51.46
N GLN A 125 23.45 14.03 50.41
CA GLN A 125 24.45 15.10 50.38
C GLN A 125 24.18 16.15 51.47
N ASP A 126 22.92 16.55 51.64
CA ASP A 126 22.51 17.48 52.70
C ASP A 126 22.74 16.92 54.10
N GLU A 127 22.40 15.66 54.34
CA GLU A 127 22.66 14.98 55.62
C GLU A 127 24.16 14.89 55.93
N LEU A 128 24.96 14.54 54.92
CA LEU A 128 26.41 14.44 55.04
C LEU A 128 27.06 15.81 55.29
N ALA A 129 26.53 16.89 54.70
CA ALA A 129 26.94 18.25 54.99
C ALA A 129 26.62 18.65 56.45
N LYS A 130 25.42 18.32 56.95
CA LYS A 130 25.02 18.55 58.34
C LYS A 130 25.86 17.79 59.37
N LEU A 131 26.35 16.60 59.01
CA LEU A 131 27.23 15.81 59.89
C LEU A 131 28.68 16.31 59.93
N LYS A 132 29.11 17.06 58.90
CA LYS A 132 30.48 17.57 58.78
C LYS A 132 30.64 19.02 59.27
N GLY A 133 29.56 19.80 59.29
CA GLY A 133 29.53 21.16 59.83
C GLY A 133 29.28 21.16 61.33
#